data_AF-A0A0C3JMJ0-F1
#
_entry.id   AF-A0A0C3JMJ0-F1
#
_cell.length_a   1.000
_cell.length_b   1.000
_cell.length_c   1.000
_cell.angle_alpha   90.00
_cell.angle_beta   90.00
_cell.angle_gamma   90.00
#
_symmetry.space_group_name_H-M   'P 1'
#
loop_
_entity.id
_entity.type
_entity.pdbx_description
1 polymer ?
#
loop_
_entity_poly.entity_id
_entity_poly.type
_entity_poly.pdbx_seq_one_letter_code
_entity_poly.pdbx_strand_id
1 'polypeptide(L)'
;MALLCHHDCVIHLANMTSAGEKQHYALALIKSLFSHLPDDFHIGLLYDIGCQLEQSCRKWGYLGPFLPRISFAISVFHAFGHQWACQLIYHPWK
;
A
#
# COMPACT_ATOMS: atom_id res chain seq x y z
N MET A 1 9.99 -2.43 8.19
CA MET A 1 8.65 -2.59 7.59
C MET A 1 8.65 -3.88 6.78
N ALA A 2 7.54 -4.60 6.76
CA ALA A 2 7.39 -5.83 6.00
C ALA A 2 6.22 -5.72 5.02
N LEU A 3 6.34 -6.36 3.86
CA LEU A 3 5.24 -6.63 2.96
C LEU A 3 4.87 -8.10 3.12
N LEU A 4 3.63 -8.37 3.51
CA LEU A 4 3.12 -9.71 3.72
C LEU A 4 2.04 -10.03 2.68
N CYS A 5 1.87 -11.31 2.38
CA CYS A 5 0.68 -11.78 1.65
C CYS A 5 -0.52 -11.88 2.60
N HIS A 6 -1.70 -12.18 2.05
CA HIS A 6 -2.93 -12.37 2.83
C HIS A 6 -2.92 -13.60 3.75
N HIS A 7 -1.91 -14.48 3.64
CA HIS A 7 -1.70 -15.63 4.53
C HIS A 7 -0.64 -15.33 5.62
N ASP A 8 -0.30 -14.07 5.84
CA ASP A 8 0.72 -13.62 6.80
C ASP A 8 2.15 -14.15 6.51
N CYS A 9 2.42 -14.59 5.28
CA CYS A 9 3.78 -14.91 4.84
C CYS A 9 4.52 -13.64 4.39
N VAL A 10 5.74 -13.45 4.88
CA VAL A 10 6.61 -12.33 4.49
C VAL A 10 7.07 -12.50 3.04
N ILE A 11 6.83 -11.48 2.20
CA ILE A 11 7.31 -11.42 0.81
C ILE A 11 8.60 -10.58 0.74
N HIS A 12 8.58 -9.38 1.32
CA HIS A 12 9.72 -8.47 1.34
C HIS A 12 9.89 -7.82 2.71
N LEU A 13 11.15 -7.55 3.07
CA LEU A 13 11.54 -6.84 4.28
C LEU A 13 12.37 -5.62 3.93
N ALA A 14 11.95 -4.47 4.44
CA ALA A 14 12.72 -3.23 4.37
C ALA A 14 13.38 -2.98 5.72
N ASN A 15 14.72 -2.95 5.70
CA ASN A 15 15.49 -2.50 6.85
C ASN A 15 15.27 -1.00 7.08
N MET A 16 14.78 -0.64 8.26
CA MET A 16 14.48 0.74 8.61
C MET A 16 15.68 1.33 9.34
N THR A 17 16.43 2.19 8.65
CA THR A 17 17.64 2.83 9.16
C THR A 17 17.39 4.19 9.78
N SER A 18 16.15 4.69 9.73
CA SER A 18 15.77 5.98 10.31
C SER A 18 14.54 5.82 11.20
N ALA A 19 14.37 6.75 12.14
CA ALA A 19 13.24 6.73 13.06
C ALA A 19 11.90 6.89 12.32
N GLY A 20 10.95 6.05 12.70
CA GLY A 20 9.56 6.07 12.21
C GLY A 20 9.32 5.33 10.90
N GLU A 21 8.07 4.94 10.69
CA GLU A 21 7.61 4.32 9.45
C GLU A 21 7.39 5.39 8.39
N LYS A 22 8.42 5.65 7.59
CA LYS A 22 8.38 6.64 6.51
C LYS A 22 7.78 6.05 5.23
N GLN A 23 7.03 6.88 4.50
CA GLN A 23 6.35 6.50 3.26
C GLN A 23 7.27 5.81 2.23
N HIS A 24 8.55 6.20 2.13
CA HIS A 24 9.47 5.63 1.17
C HIS A 24 9.74 4.14 1.39
N TYR A 25 9.59 3.62 2.61
CA TYR A 25 9.71 2.19 2.88
C TYR A 25 8.56 1.41 2.20
N ALA A 26 7.33 1.90 2.33
CA ALA A 26 6.17 1.32 1.64
C ALA A 26 6.34 1.35 0.12
N LEU A 27 6.77 2.49 -0.42
CA LEU A 27 7.03 2.64 -1.87
C LEU A 27 8.13 1.69 -2.37
N ALA A 28 9.20 1.51 -1.60
CA ALA A 28 10.28 0.60 -1.95
C ALA A 28 9.80 -0.86 -1.96
N LEU A 29 9.01 -1.27 -0.96
CA LEU A 29 8.44 -2.62 -0.90
C LEU A 29 7.50 -2.90 -2.07
N ILE A 30 6.62 -1.95 -2.42
CA ILE A 30 5.70 -2.08 -3.55
C ILE A 30 6.49 -2.20 -4.86
N LYS A 31 7.49 -1.34 -5.08
CA LYS A 31 8.35 -1.42 -6.28
C LYS A 31 9.09 -2.76 -6.37
N SER A 32 9.61 -3.26 -5.25
CA SER A 32 10.27 -4.56 -5.18
C SER A 32 9.31 -5.70 -5.52
N LEU A 33 8.05 -5.62 -5.09
CA LEU A 33 7.04 -6.62 -5.45
C LEU A 33 6.78 -6.61 -6.97
N PHE A 34 6.56 -5.43 -7.56
CA PHE A 34 6.26 -5.31 -8.99
C PHE A 34 7.41 -5.76 -9.90
N SER A 35 8.68 -5.75 -9.46
CA SER A 35 9.77 -6.32 -10.26
C SER A 35 9.71 -7.84 -10.41
N HIS A 36 8.85 -8.51 -9.65
CA HIS A 36 8.65 -9.97 -9.71
C HIS A 36 7.27 -10.37 -10.24
N LEU A 37 6.39 -9.42 -10.54
CA LEU A 37 5.05 -9.68 -11.05
C LEU A 37 4.97 -9.51 -12.56
N PRO A 38 4.13 -10.31 -13.26
CA PRO A 38 3.80 -10.07 -14.68
C PRO A 38 3.24 -8.67 -14.92
N ASP A 39 3.37 -8.14 -16.14
CA ASP A 39 2.97 -6.76 -16.48
C ASP A 39 1.46 -6.48 -16.43
N ASP A 40 0.63 -7.52 -16.47
CA ASP A 40 -0.84 -7.48 -16.44
C ASP A 40 -1.42 -7.78 -15.05
N PHE A 41 -0.57 -8.12 -14.08
CA PHE A 41 -1.01 -8.53 -12.76
C PHE A 41 -1.55 -7.35 -11.94
N HIS A 42 -2.71 -7.51 -11.31
CA HIS A 42 -3.33 -6.52 -10.43
C HIS A 42 -3.20 -6.95 -8.97
N ILE A 43 -2.92 -6.00 -8.08
CA ILE A 43 -2.75 -6.28 -6.65
C ILE A 43 -3.71 -5.47 -5.79
N GLY A 44 -4.24 -6.11 -4.74
CA GLY A 44 -4.85 -5.42 -3.62
C GLY A 44 -3.78 -5.08 -2.58
N LEU A 45 -3.72 -3.82 -2.15
CA LEU A 45 -2.81 -3.36 -1.10
C LEU A 45 -3.61 -2.92 0.12
N LEU A 46 -3.55 -3.72 1.18
CA LEU A 46 -4.09 -3.37 2.49
C LEU A 46 -3.02 -2.66 3.31
N TYR A 47 -3.24 -1.38 3.64
CA TYR A 47 -2.31 -0.59 4.44
C TYR A 47 -3.08 0.36 5.34
N ASP A 48 -2.62 0.54 6.57
CA ASP A 48 -3.29 1.37 7.58
C ASP A 48 -3.53 2.80 7.08
N ILE A 49 -2.56 3.41 6.39
CA ILE A 49 -2.65 4.73 5.74
C ILE A 49 -2.73 4.61 4.21
N GLY A 50 -3.34 3.54 3.69
CA GLY A 50 -3.46 3.26 2.26
C GLY A 50 -4.09 4.40 1.45
N CYS A 51 -5.09 5.09 2.01
CA CYS A 51 -5.73 6.25 1.38
C CYS A 51 -4.78 7.44 1.19
N GLN A 52 -3.96 7.74 2.19
CA GLN A 52 -2.96 8.80 2.12
C GLN A 52 -1.83 8.42 1.17
N LEU A 53 -1.44 7.13 1.16
CA LEU A 53 -0.45 6.60 0.25
C LEU A 53 -0.90 6.75 -1.21
N GLU A 54 -2.14 6.35 -1.53
CA GLU A 54 -2.71 6.53 -2.88
C GLU A 54 -2.72 8.01 -3.28
N GLN A 55 -3.24 8.88 -2.40
CA GLN A 55 -3.31 10.32 -2.67
C GLN A 55 -1.91 10.91 -2.94
N SER A 56 -0.91 10.52 -2.14
CA SER A 56 0.48 10.93 -2.32
C SER A 56 1.05 10.42 -3.65
N CYS A 57 0.76 9.17 -4.03
CA CYS A 57 1.19 8.63 -5.32
C CYS A 57 0.60 9.40 -6.49
N ARG A 58 -0.71 9.70 -6.46
CA ARG A 58 -1.37 10.50 -7.50
C ARG A 58 -0.84 11.93 -7.57
N LYS A 59 -0.60 12.55 -6.43
CA LYS A 59 -0.12 13.95 -6.35
C LYS A 59 1.31 14.12 -6.85
N TRP A 60 2.19 13.18 -6.51
CA TRP A 60 3.63 13.30 -6.76
C TRP A 60 4.14 12.41 -7.89
N GLY A 61 3.26 11.63 -8.54
CA GLY A 61 3.63 10.72 -9.61
C GLY A 61 4.42 9.49 -9.14
N TYR A 62 4.25 9.08 -7.88
CA TYR A 62 4.88 7.84 -7.40
C TYR A 62 4.22 6.60 -8.01
N LEU A 63 4.99 5.52 -8.09
CA LEU A 63 4.61 4.22 -8.67
C LEU A 63 4.28 4.23 -10.17
N GLY A 64 4.10 5.41 -10.80
CA GLY A 64 4.03 5.58 -12.24
C GLY A 64 3.10 4.57 -12.92
N PRO A 65 3.61 3.70 -13.83
CA PRO A 65 2.80 2.74 -14.55
C PRO A 65 2.20 1.64 -13.66
N PHE A 66 2.71 1.44 -12.44
CA PHE A 66 2.18 0.45 -11.50
C PHE A 66 0.93 0.94 -10.77
N LEU A 67 0.74 2.26 -10.63
CA LEU A 67 -0.36 2.81 -9.83
C LEU A 67 -1.76 2.36 -10.30
N PRO A 68 -2.09 2.33 -11.61
CA PRO A 68 -3.38 1.84 -12.09
C PRO A 68 -3.65 0.37 -11.78
N ARG A 69 -2.61 -0.42 -11.46
CA ARG A 69 -2.68 -1.86 -11.20
C ARG A 69 -2.84 -2.18 -9.71
N ILE A 70 -3.00 -1.16 -8.86
CA ILE A 70 -3.13 -1.30 -7.41
C ILE A 70 -4.51 -0.85 -6.96
N SER A 71 -5.22 -1.73 -6.27
CA SER A 71 -6.43 -1.39 -5.51
C SER A 71 -6.04 -1.18 -4.05
N PHE A 72 -6.15 0.05 -3.57
CA PHE A 72 -5.83 0.38 -2.18
C PHE A 72 -7.01 0.08 -1.26
N ALA A 73 -6.70 -0.48 -0.09
CA ALA A 73 -7.67 -0.73 0.97
C ALA A 73 -7.09 -0.35 2.34
N ILE A 74 -7.96 -0.04 3.29
CA ILE A 74 -7.61 0.22 4.70
C ILE A 74 -8.27 -0.80 5.62
N SER A 75 -7.59 -1.16 6.71
CA SER A 75 -8.14 -2.11 7.69
C SER A 75 -9.37 -1.54 8.39
N VAL A 76 -10.39 -2.37 8.60
CA VAL A 76 -11.66 -1.99 9.23
C VAL A 76 -11.47 -1.42 10.63
N PHE A 77 -10.44 -1.88 11.35
CA PHE A 77 -10.15 -1.42 12.71
C PHE A 77 -9.49 -0.03 12.78
N HIS A 78 -9.07 0.55 11.65
CA HIS A 78 -8.51 1.90 11.58
C HIS A 78 -9.57 2.98 11.27
N ALA A 79 -10.86 2.66 11.35
CA ALA A 79 -11.96 3.57 11.06
C ALA A 79 -11.91 4.90 11.85
N PHE A 80 -11.27 4.92 13.03
CA PHE A 80 -11.11 6.13 13.85
C PHE A 80 -9.85 6.94 13.53
N GLY A 81 -8.88 6.37 12.80
CA GLY A 81 -7.65 7.06 12.39
C GLY A 81 -7.81 7.86 11.08
N HIS A 82 -8.93 7.67 10.37
CA HIS A 82 -9.18 8.28 9.06
C HIS A 82 -10.50 9.02 9.02
N GLN A 83 -10.68 9.85 7.98
CA GLN A 83 -11.98 10.44 7.69
C GLN A 83 -12.99 9.35 7.31
N TRP A 84 -14.25 9.51 7.71
CA TRP A 84 -15.33 8.56 7.41
C TRP A 84 -15.43 8.19 5.91
N ALA A 85 -15.21 9.16 5.03
CA ALA A 85 -15.20 8.92 3.58
C ALA A 85 -14.11 7.93 3.14
N CYS A 86 -12.95 7.89 3.82
CA CYS A 86 -11.91 6.90 3.54
C CYS A 86 -12.41 5.49 3.81
N GLN A 87 -13.19 5.27 4.88
CA GLN A 87 -13.76 3.96 5.18
C GLN A 87 -14.71 3.50 4.07
N LEU A 88 -15.53 4.41 3.53
CA LEU A 88 -16.42 4.07 2.42
C LEU A 88 -15.68 3.83 1.11
N ILE A 89 -14.59 4.54 0.85
CA ILE A 89 -13.87 4.46 -0.42
C ILE A 89 -12.88 3.28 -0.44
N TYR A 90 -12.25 2.96 0.68
CA TYR A 90 -11.14 2.01 0.79
C TYR A 90 -11.50 0.74 1.57
N HIS A 91 -12.80 0.43 1.68
CA HIS A 91 -13.25 -0.79 2.36
C HIS A 91 -12.66 -2.05 1.67
N PRO A 92 -12.09 -3.02 2.41
CA PRO A 92 -11.45 -4.21 1.81
C PRO A 92 -12.41 -5.14 1.06
N TRP A 93 -13.70 -5.10 1.38
CA TRP A 93 -14.76 -5.90 0.71
C TRP A 93 -15.46 -5.13 -0.40
N LYS A 94 -14.69 -4.55 -1.32
CA LYS A 94 -15.22 -3.89 -2.52
C LYS A 94 -15.09 -4.75 -3.76
#